data_AF-A0AA36MKS1-F1
#
_entry.id   AF-A0AA36MKS1-F1
#
_cell.length_a   1.000
_cell.length_b   1.000
_cell.length_c   1.000
_cell.angle_alpha   90.00
_cell.angle_beta   90.00
_cell.angle_gamma   90.00
#
_symmetry.space_group_name_H-M   'P 1'
#
loop_
_entity.id
_entity.type
_entity.pdbx_description
1 polymer ?
#
loop_
_entity_poly.entity_id
_entity_poly.type
_entity_poly.pdbx_seq_one_letter_code
_entity_poly.pdbx_strand_id
1 'polypeptide(L)'
;MVCAAHRLRGGWGNNLVVECDPTGGGGVVNCAVSTVHLGGSPSGVNQRCLLMTHEYDCDPDAGDMYKRVNHDCAGCGDRFFVEESEGYVCATRLDYHGGWGLDLKMHCKDYGWVREVVTVHMGASNSNTKCVGVHRPVTCAAFAANLGYRLNAGAWGDAFQITTSGSTVCVRRTDSHGGWGMHLSFSCTGV
;
A
#
# COMPACT_ATOMS: atom_id res chain seq x y z
N MET A 1 -12.09 6.61 -27.95
CA MET A 1 -12.28 5.83 -26.70
C MET A 1 -12.20 4.36 -27.09
N VAL A 2 -11.15 3.67 -26.65
CA VAL A 2 -11.04 2.21 -26.80
C VAL A 2 -11.37 1.63 -25.44
N CYS A 3 -12.36 0.73 -25.39
CA CYS A 3 -12.69 0.01 -24.17
C CYS A 3 -12.37 -1.46 -24.37
N ALA A 4 -11.62 -2.05 -23.45
CA ALA A 4 -11.44 -3.49 -23.39
C ALA A 4 -12.33 -4.06 -22.29
N ALA A 5 -13.14 -5.04 -22.67
CA ALA A 5 -13.88 -5.87 -21.75
C ALA A 5 -13.02 -7.09 -21.43
N HIS A 6 -12.59 -7.22 -20.18
CA HIS A 6 -11.89 -8.41 -19.73
C HIS A 6 -12.75 -9.17 -18.72
N ARG A 7 -12.81 -10.50 -18.90
CA ARG A 7 -13.48 -11.40 -17.97
C ARG A 7 -12.46 -11.84 -16.93
N LEU A 8 -12.70 -11.52 -15.67
CA LEU A 8 -11.87 -12.02 -14.57
C LEU A 8 -11.96 -13.56 -14.52
N ARG A 9 -10.82 -14.23 -14.55
CA ARG A 9 -10.75 -15.67 -14.27
C ARG A 9 -10.88 -15.87 -12.75
N GLY A 10 -11.97 -16.48 -12.29
CA GLY A 10 -12.06 -16.98 -10.90
C GLY A 10 -13.32 -16.65 -10.09
N GLY A 11 -14.39 -16.09 -10.65
CA GLY A 11 -15.63 -15.78 -9.90
C GLY A 11 -16.89 -16.36 -10.54
N TRP A 12 -17.81 -16.87 -9.72
CA TRP A 12 -19.16 -17.27 -10.14
C TRP A 12 -20.05 -16.02 -10.22
N GLY A 13 -19.89 -15.25 -11.30
CA GLY A 13 -20.66 -14.04 -11.60
C GLY A 13 -20.22 -13.42 -12.93
N ASN A 14 -21.10 -12.64 -13.55
CA ASN A 14 -20.74 -11.83 -14.73
C ASN A 14 -19.89 -10.63 -14.30
N ASN A 15 -18.64 -10.88 -13.87
CA ASN A 15 -17.67 -9.83 -13.57
C ASN A 15 -17.08 -9.30 -14.88
N LEU A 16 -17.90 -8.52 -15.60
CA LEU A 16 -17.49 -7.74 -16.75
C LEU A 16 -16.86 -6.45 -16.24
N VAL A 17 -15.53 -6.36 -16.30
CA VAL A 17 -14.84 -5.08 -16.10
C VAL A 17 -14.59 -4.48 -17.48
N VAL A 18 -15.07 -3.26 -17.67
CA VAL A 18 -14.84 -2.48 -18.89
C VAL A 18 -13.88 -1.38 -18.53
N GLU A 19 -12.64 -1.50 -19.00
CA GLU A 19 -11.65 -0.45 -18.88
C GLU A 19 -11.58 0.32 -20.19
N CYS A 20 -11.66 1.64 -20.10
CA CYS A 20 -11.61 2.51 -21.27
C CYS A 20 -10.38 3.40 -21.19
N ASP A 21 -9.58 3.45 -22.25
CA ASP A 21 -8.54 4.45 -22.43
C ASP A 21 -9.20 5.80 -22.82
N PRO A 22 -9.13 6.82 -21.95
CA PRO A 22 -9.74 8.12 -22.19
C PRO A 22 -8.98 8.94 -23.25
N THR A 23 -7.73 8.60 -23.58
CA THR A 23 -6.90 9.38 -24.52
C THR A 23 -7.27 9.18 -25.99
N GLY A 24 -8.16 8.21 -26.28
CA GLY A 24 -8.70 8.00 -27.62
C GLY A 24 -7.68 7.50 -28.66
N GLY A 25 -6.46 7.18 -28.24
CA GLY A 25 -5.34 6.87 -29.11
C GLY A 25 -5.27 5.41 -29.56
N GLY A 26 -6.36 4.78 -30.01
CA GLY A 26 -6.34 3.49 -30.72
C GLY A 26 -5.50 2.34 -30.11
N GLY A 27 -5.14 2.43 -28.83
CA GLY A 27 -4.14 1.59 -28.18
C GLY A 27 -4.75 0.36 -27.51
N VAL A 28 -3.91 -0.66 -27.34
CA VAL A 28 -4.18 -1.81 -26.47
C VAL A 28 -4.29 -1.33 -25.02
N VAL A 29 -5.27 -1.87 -24.28
CA VAL A 29 -5.31 -1.71 -22.82
C VAL A 29 -4.12 -2.48 -22.25
N ASN A 30 -3.11 -1.74 -21.76
CA ASN A 30 -1.85 -2.28 -21.27
C ASN A 30 -1.85 -2.53 -19.76
N CYS A 31 -3.03 -2.71 -19.18
CA CYS A 31 -3.18 -3.09 -17.78
C CYS A 31 -4.05 -4.35 -17.66
N ALA A 32 -3.80 -5.10 -16.60
CA ALA A 32 -4.67 -6.16 -16.14
C ALA A 32 -5.41 -5.69 -14.90
N VAL A 33 -6.66 -6.13 -14.73
CA VAL A 33 -7.37 -5.92 -13.48
C VAL A 33 -6.85 -6.93 -12.46
N SER A 34 -6.25 -6.44 -11.39
CA SER A 34 -5.77 -7.25 -10.27
C SER A 34 -6.57 -6.95 -9.01
N THR A 35 -6.63 -7.93 -8.10
CA THR A 35 -7.31 -7.76 -6.81
C THR A 35 -6.29 -7.41 -5.74
N VAL A 36 -6.38 -6.19 -5.23
CA VAL A 36 -5.64 -5.76 -4.04
C VAL A 36 -6.39 -6.21 -2.80
N HIS A 37 -5.71 -6.93 -1.92
CA HIS A 37 -6.26 -7.44 -0.66
C HIS A 37 -5.63 -6.71 0.53
N LEU A 38 -6.31 -5.70 1.05
CA LEU A 38 -5.88 -4.98 2.25
C LEU A 38 -6.31 -5.69 3.53
N GLY A 39 -7.50 -6.29 3.53
CA GLY A 39 -8.09 -6.93 4.71
C GLY A 39 -8.55 -5.93 5.77
N GLY A 40 -8.79 -6.40 6.99
CA GLY A 40 -9.26 -5.57 8.11
C GLY A 40 -8.19 -4.62 8.67
N SER A 41 -8.62 -3.52 9.28
CA SER A 41 -7.74 -2.60 10.01
C SER A 41 -8.05 -2.59 11.50
N PRO A 42 -7.04 -2.63 12.40
CA PRO A 42 -7.25 -2.54 13.84
C PRO A 42 -8.09 -1.33 14.24
N SER A 43 -8.91 -1.44 15.29
CA SER A 43 -9.92 -0.44 15.66
C SER A 43 -9.39 0.99 15.84
N GLY A 44 -8.13 1.17 16.22
CA GLY A 44 -7.48 2.48 16.35
C GLY A 44 -6.72 2.97 15.11
N VAL A 45 -6.79 2.28 13.99
CA VAL A 45 -5.98 2.53 12.79
C VAL A 45 -6.90 2.82 11.61
N ASN A 46 -7.04 4.11 11.26
CA ASN A 46 -7.94 4.57 10.18
C ASN A 46 -7.37 4.45 8.77
N GLN A 47 -6.12 4.00 8.63
CA GLN A 47 -5.46 3.84 7.35
C GLN A 47 -4.64 2.55 7.34
N ARG A 48 -4.75 1.80 6.25
CA ARG A 48 -3.98 0.57 6.03
C ARG A 48 -3.37 0.60 4.64
N CYS A 49 -2.09 0.30 4.57
CA CYS A 49 -1.34 0.27 3.33
C CYS A 49 -0.73 -1.12 3.07
N LEU A 50 -0.66 -1.51 1.81
CA LEU A 50 0.03 -2.72 1.37
C LEU A 50 1.11 -2.36 0.36
N LEU A 51 2.33 -2.85 0.59
CA LEU A 51 3.43 -2.70 -0.35
C LEU A 51 3.13 -3.50 -1.62
N MET A 52 3.26 -2.86 -2.77
CA MET A 52 3.04 -3.45 -4.07
C MET A 52 4.37 -3.78 -4.76
N THR A 53 4.41 -4.95 -5.40
CA THR A 53 5.53 -5.36 -6.25
C THR A 53 5.37 -4.90 -7.69
N HIS A 54 4.20 -4.43 -8.10
CA HIS A 54 3.96 -3.84 -9.41
C HIS A 54 3.46 -2.41 -9.28
N GLU A 55 3.38 -1.72 -10.41
CA GLU A 55 2.70 -0.44 -10.50
C GLU A 55 1.17 -0.64 -10.59
N TYR A 56 0.48 -0.09 -9.61
CA TYR A 56 -0.97 -0.13 -9.48
C TYR A 56 -1.59 1.25 -9.71
N ASP A 57 -2.82 1.28 -10.21
CA ASP A 57 -3.69 2.45 -10.32
C ASP A 57 -5.13 2.03 -9.95
N CYS A 58 -5.55 2.40 -8.75
CA CYS A 58 -6.85 2.11 -8.18
C CYS A 58 -7.75 3.34 -8.31
N ASP A 59 -9.04 3.12 -8.55
CA ASP A 59 -10.01 4.21 -8.40
C ASP A 59 -10.03 4.69 -6.93
N PRO A 60 -10.09 6.01 -6.65
CA PRO A 60 -10.05 6.52 -5.29
C PRO A 60 -11.17 6.04 -4.37
N ASP A 61 -12.26 5.53 -4.94
CA ASP A 61 -13.40 4.96 -4.21
C ASP A 61 -13.55 3.45 -4.46
N ALA A 62 -12.49 2.75 -4.90
CA ALA A 62 -12.52 1.32 -5.19
C ALA A 62 -12.88 0.45 -3.96
N GLY A 63 -12.70 1.00 -2.75
CA GLY A 63 -13.09 0.35 -1.48
C GLY A 63 -14.55 0.57 -1.08
N ASP A 64 -15.29 1.45 -1.75
CA ASP A 64 -16.65 1.80 -1.37
C ASP A 64 -17.64 0.66 -1.61
N MET A 65 -18.78 0.75 -0.91
CA MET A 65 -19.89 -0.17 -1.08
C MET A 65 -20.34 -0.16 -2.55
N TYR A 66 -20.57 -1.35 -3.09
CA TYR A 66 -20.89 -1.64 -4.51
C TYR A 66 -19.72 -1.57 -5.50
N LYS A 67 -18.55 -1.06 -5.13
CA LYS A 67 -17.34 -1.08 -5.97
C LYS A 67 -16.32 -2.15 -5.54
N ARG A 68 -16.19 -2.35 -4.23
CA ARG A 68 -15.30 -3.35 -3.66
C ARG A 68 -15.69 -4.78 -4.04
N VAL A 69 -14.71 -5.68 -3.97
CA VAL A 69 -14.81 -7.10 -4.37
C VAL A 69 -15.38 -7.97 -3.26
N ASN A 70 -15.10 -7.62 -2.01
CA ASN A 70 -15.47 -8.46 -0.87
C ASN A 70 -16.95 -8.29 -0.47
N HIS A 71 -17.57 -9.41 -0.05
CA HIS A 71 -18.99 -9.51 0.29
C HIS A 71 -19.25 -9.88 1.76
N ASP A 72 -18.20 -10.01 2.57
CA ASP A 72 -18.27 -10.30 4.01
C ASP A 72 -19.05 -9.24 4.80
N CYS A 73 -19.21 -8.03 4.23
CA CYS A 73 -20.28 -7.13 4.62
C CYS A 73 -20.85 -6.33 3.42
N ALA A 74 -21.79 -6.95 2.71
CA ALA A 74 -22.48 -6.33 1.57
C ALA A 74 -23.32 -5.08 1.93
N GLY A 75 -23.75 -4.95 3.19
CA GLY A 75 -24.55 -3.81 3.69
C GLY A 75 -23.78 -2.79 4.53
N CYS A 76 -22.47 -2.98 4.74
CA CYS A 76 -21.66 -1.99 5.45
C CYS A 76 -21.45 -0.77 4.54
N GLY A 77 -21.97 0.38 4.97
CA GLY A 77 -21.83 1.66 4.27
C GLY A 77 -20.46 2.32 4.43
N ASP A 78 -19.43 1.54 4.80
CA ASP A 78 -18.05 2.03 4.95
C ASP A 78 -17.60 2.67 3.63
N ARG A 79 -16.99 3.86 3.74
CA ARG A 79 -16.43 4.60 2.62
C ARG A 79 -14.93 4.72 2.77
N PHE A 80 -14.21 4.59 1.66
CA PHE A 80 -12.76 4.60 1.63
C PHE A 80 -12.25 5.58 0.59
N PHE A 81 -11.14 6.23 0.93
CA PHE A 81 -10.27 6.88 -0.02
C PHE A 81 -9.07 5.97 -0.27
N VAL A 82 -8.87 5.58 -1.52
CA VAL A 82 -7.76 4.74 -1.98
C VAL A 82 -6.75 5.61 -2.69
N GLU A 83 -5.47 5.42 -2.36
CA GLU A 83 -4.37 6.14 -2.99
C GLU A 83 -3.12 5.27 -3.11
N GLU A 84 -2.33 5.53 -4.15
CA GLU A 84 -1.01 4.98 -4.34
C GLU A 84 0.04 5.98 -3.90
N SER A 85 0.92 5.55 -2.99
CA SER A 85 2.03 6.39 -2.54
C SER A 85 3.25 5.55 -2.23
N GLU A 86 4.40 5.95 -2.76
CA GLU A 86 5.72 5.39 -2.40
C GLU A 86 5.81 3.85 -2.55
N GLY A 87 5.07 3.29 -3.51
CA GLY A 87 5.01 1.85 -3.78
C GLY A 87 3.97 1.09 -2.95
N TYR A 88 3.14 1.79 -2.18
CA TYR A 88 2.03 1.23 -1.42
C TYR A 88 0.70 1.60 -2.06
N VAL A 89 -0.28 0.71 -1.95
CA VAL A 89 -1.69 1.08 -2.07
C VAL A 89 -2.24 1.21 -0.66
N CYS A 90 -2.80 2.37 -0.34
CA CYS A 90 -3.37 2.72 0.94
C CYS A 90 -4.89 2.85 0.81
N ALA A 91 -5.62 2.44 1.84
CA ALA A 91 -7.01 2.81 2.02
C ALA A 91 -7.17 3.54 3.36
N THR A 92 -7.85 4.68 3.31
CA THR A 92 -8.24 5.48 4.47
C THR A 92 -9.75 5.46 4.58
N ARG A 93 -10.30 5.12 5.75
CA ARG A 93 -11.75 5.14 5.94
C ARG A 93 -12.24 6.56 6.20
N LEU A 94 -13.35 6.93 5.56
CA LEU A 94 -13.88 8.30 5.46
C LEU A 94 -15.12 8.54 6.32
N ASP A 95 -15.90 7.50 6.60
CA ASP A 95 -17.16 7.57 7.35
C ASP A 95 -16.98 7.38 8.87
N TYR A 96 -15.79 6.94 9.29
CA TYR A 96 -15.45 6.69 10.68
C TYR A 96 -13.95 6.95 10.93
N HIS A 97 -13.58 7.28 12.16
CA HIS A 97 -12.20 7.62 12.53
C HIS A 97 -11.36 6.45 13.03
N GLY A 98 -11.96 5.27 13.19
CA GLY A 98 -11.27 4.04 13.57
C GLY A 98 -11.06 3.09 12.40
N GLY A 99 -10.55 1.90 12.72
CA GLY A 99 -10.38 0.85 11.73
C GLY A 99 -11.68 0.23 11.24
N TRP A 100 -11.55 -0.96 10.66
CA TRP A 100 -12.66 -1.69 10.06
C TRP A 100 -12.46 -3.20 10.23
N GLY A 101 -13.56 -3.91 10.45
CA GLY A 101 -13.56 -5.38 10.51
C GLY A 101 -13.66 -6.03 9.12
N LEU A 102 -13.94 -5.24 8.09
CA LEU A 102 -14.14 -5.68 6.71
C LEU A 102 -12.86 -6.30 6.11
N ASP A 103 -12.97 -7.44 5.44
CA ASP A 103 -11.88 -8.03 4.65
C ASP A 103 -11.69 -7.30 3.32
N LEU A 104 -11.29 -6.02 3.38
CA LEU A 104 -11.28 -5.10 2.26
C LEU A 104 -10.47 -5.64 1.08
N LYS A 105 -11.15 -5.84 -0.06
CA LYS A 105 -10.58 -6.24 -1.34
C LYS A 105 -11.14 -5.34 -2.43
N MET A 106 -10.27 -4.86 -3.31
CA MET A 106 -10.64 -3.94 -4.38
C MET A 106 -9.92 -4.28 -5.67
N HIS A 107 -10.52 -3.90 -6.79
CA HIS A 107 -9.90 -4.02 -8.09
C HIS A 107 -9.10 -2.76 -8.41
N CYS A 108 -7.90 -2.97 -8.94
CA CYS A 108 -7.00 -1.93 -9.39
C CYS A 108 -6.38 -2.36 -10.72
N LYS A 109 -5.96 -1.39 -11.52
CA LYS A 109 -5.16 -1.64 -12.72
C LYS A 109 -3.76 -2.02 -12.29
N ASP A 110 -3.25 -3.12 -12.83
CA ASP A 110 -1.86 -3.58 -12.72
C ASP A 110 -1.23 -3.45 -14.10
N TYR A 111 -0.23 -2.57 -14.23
CA TYR A 111 0.46 -2.34 -15.50
C TYR A 111 1.57 -3.38 -15.77
N GLY A 112 1.82 -4.32 -14.86
CA GLY A 112 2.82 -5.36 -15.00
C GLY A 112 4.27 -4.87 -14.86
N TRP A 113 4.49 -3.58 -14.58
CA TRP A 113 5.81 -3.03 -14.30
C TRP A 113 6.26 -3.44 -12.91
N VAL A 114 7.17 -4.41 -12.84
CA VAL A 114 7.70 -4.93 -11.58
C VAL A 114 8.63 -3.89 -10.94
N ARG A 115 8.33 -3.52 -9.70
CA ARG A 115 9.22 -2.73 -8.84
C ARG A 115 10.08 -3.66 -8.00
N GLU A 116 11.39 -3.41 -7.98
CA GLU A 116 12.32 -4.13 -7.10
C GLU A 116 11.99 -3.79 -5.65
N VAL A 117 11.69 -4.80 -4.82
CA VAL A 117 11.53 -4.61 -3.38
C VAL A 117 12.90 -4.73 -2.72
N VAL A 118 13.33 -3.67 -2.05
CA VAL A 118 14.62 -3.60 -1.35
C VAL A 118 14.37 -3.64 0.14
N THR A 119 14.91 -4.65 0.82
CA THR A 119 14.89 -4.70 2.29
C THR A 119 16.01 -3.84 2.86
N VAL A 120 15.64 -2.89 3.72
CA VAL A 120 16.58 -2.03 4.43
C VAL A 120 16.76 -2.54 5.85
N HIS A 121 18.00 -2.88 6.21
CA HIS A 121 18.36 -3.28 7.57
C HIS A 121 18.95 -2.08 8.32
N MET A 122 18.14 -1.47 9.18
CA MET A 122 18.56 -0.34 10.01
C MET A 122 19.20 -0.81 11.32
N GLY A 123 18.75 -1.92 11.88
CA GLY A 123 19.23 -2.44 13.17
C GLY A 123 18.89 -1.53 14.35
N ALA A 124 19.51 -1.75 15.50
CA ALA A 124 19.37 -0.90 16.68
C ALA A 124 20.15 0.42 16.55
N SER A 125 19.78 1.42 17.34
CA SER A 125 20.45 2.73 17.40
C SER A 125 20.44 3.29 18.81
N ASN A 126 21.59 3.82 19.28
CA ASN A 126 21.65 4.61 20.51
C ASN A 126 21.24 6.08 20.29
N SER A 127 21.14 6.51 19.03
CA SER A 127 20.77 7.86 18.62
C SER A 127 19.36 7.89 18.04
N ASN A 128 18.69 9.04 18.16
CA ASN A 128 17.33 9.26 17.67
C ASN A 128 17.17 9.23 16.14
N THR A 129 18.28 9.35 15.42
CA THR A 129 18.34 9.24 13.96
C THR A 129 19.48 8.31 13.58
N LYS A 130 19.26 7.48 12.57
CA LYS A 130 20.27 6.62 11.94
C LYS A 130 20.07 6.61 10.44
N CYS A 131 21.15 6.68 9.68
CA CYS A 131 21.13 6.56 8.23
C CYS A 131 22.00 5.39 7.79
N VAL A 132 21.59 4.72 6.70
CA VAL A 132 22.34 3.64 6.06
C VAL A 132 22.39 3.87 4.56
N GLY A 133 23.47 3.41 3.94
CA GLY A 133 23.57 3.30 2.50
C GLY A 133 22.98 1.97 2.02
N VAL A 134 22.24 2.02 0.93
CA VAL A 134 21.79 0.85 0.17
C VAL A 134 22.54 0.78 -1.17
N HIS A 135 22.53 -0.36 -1.84
CA HIS A 135 23.32 -0.54 -3.06
C HIS A 135 22.75 0.19 -4.29
N ARG A 136 21.52 0.70 -4.21
CA ARG A 136 20.76 1.28 -5.32
C ARG A 136 19.86 2.41 -4.83
N PRO A 137 19.45 3.36 -5.67
CA PRO A 137 18.41 4.33 -5.31
C PRO A 137 17.10 3.65 -4.92
N VAL A 138 16.46 4.14 -3.86
CA VAL A 138 15.17 3.62 -3.37
C VAL A 138 14.24 4.74 -2.94
N THR A 139 12.94 4.48 -3.02
CA THR A 139 11.87 5.26 -2.39
C THR A 139 11.19 4.37 -1.35
N CYS A 140 11.14 4.85 -0.11
CA CYS A 140 10.53 4.15 1.00
C CYS A 140 9.32 4.93 1.46
N ALA A 141 8.24 4.23 1.85
CA ALA A 141 7.15 4.92 2.52
C ALA A 141 7.64 5.55 3.82
N ALA A 142 7.25 6.80 4.10
CA ALA A 142 7.66 7.51 5.31
C ALA A 142 7.33 6.74 6.61
N PHE A 143 6.31 5.87 6.58
CA PHE A 143 5.84 5.05 7.70
C PHE A 143 6.29 3.58 7.63
N ALA A 144 7.10 3.15 6.66
CA ALA A 144 7.43 1.73 6.46
C ALA A 144 8.12 1.06 7.67
N ALA A 145 8.74 1.85 8.55
CA ALA A 145 9.36 1.39 9.80
C ALA A 145 8.39 1.28 11.00
N ASN A 146 7.12 1.64 10.83
CA ASN A 146 6.13 1.62 11.91
C ASN A 146 5.55 0.23 12.16
N LEU A 147 4.96 0.05 13.34
CA LEU A 147 4.26 -1.18 13.69
C LEU A 147 3.16 -1.49 12.65
N GLY A 148 3.13 -2.73 12.17
CA GLY A 148 2.22 -3.17 11.11
C GLY A 148 2.80 -3.09 9.69
N TYR A 149 3.85 -2.30 9.49
CA TYR A 149 4.51 -2.13 8.18
C TYR A 149 5.95 -2.67 8.15
N ARG A 150 6.65 -2.58 9.28
CA ARG A 150 8.02 -3.09 9.41
C ARG A 150 8.09 -4.61 9.36
N LEU A 151 9.24 -5.12 8.93
CA LEU A 151 9.49 -6.55 8.75
C LEU A 151 9.92 -7.25 10.04
N ASN A 152 10.54 -6.52 10.98
CA ASN A 152 10.99 -7.13 12.23
C ASN A 152 9.81 -7.45 13.16
N ALA A 153 9.86 -8.64 13.76
CA ALA A 153 8.88 -9.08 14.74
C ALA A 153 8.88 -8.20 16.01
N GLY A 154 7.74 -8.15 16.70
CA GLY A 154 7.57 -7.46 17.98
C GLY A 154 6.49 -6.38 17.97
N ALA A 155 5.82 -6.23 19.11
CA ALA A 155 4.67 -5.34 19.30
C ALA A 155 5.04 -3.95 19.87
N TRP A 156 6.32 -3.54 19.79
CA TRP A 156 6.74 -2.24 20.31
C TRP A 156 6.09 -1.09 19.55
N GLY A 157 5.53 -0.13 20.28
CA GLY A 157 4.79 1.01 19.72
C GLY A 157 5.67 2.13 19.16
N ASP A 158 6.98 1.91 19.00
CA ASP A 158 7.92 2.89 18.46
C ASP A 158 7.44 3.39 17.09
N ALA A 159 7.46 4.72 16.92
CA ALA A 159 7.05 5.40 15.70
C ALA A 159 8.26 6.05 15.03
N PHE A 160 8.28 6.00 13.71
CA PHE A 160 9.38 6.40 12.88
C PHE A 160 8.90 7.22 11.70
N GLN A 161 9.79 8.08 11.25
CA GLN A 161 9.74 8.74 9.97
C GLN A 161 10.96 8.32 9.16
N ILE A 162 10.71 7.86 7.94
CA ILE A 162 11.76 7.55 6.95
C ILE A 162 11.90 8.72 5.98
N THR A 163 13.14 9.01 5.61
CA THR A 163 13.47 9.86 4.47
C THR A 163 14.48 9.16 3.57
N THR A 164 14.32 9.32 2.26
CA THR A 164 15.21 8.75 1.25
C THR A 164 15.84 9.84 0.40
N SER A 165 17.13 9.68 0.12
CA SER A 165 17.88 10.54 -0.79
C SER A 165 18.84 9.68 -1.61
N GLY A 166 18.44 9.37 -2.85
CA GLY A 166 19.16 8.42 -3.70
C GLY A 166 19.31 7.06 -3.02
N SER A 167 20.55 6.64 -2.78
CA SER A 167 20.89 5.39 -2.09
C SER A 167 21.08 5.54 -0.58
N THR A 168 20.69 6.67 0.02
CA THR A 168 20.74 6.88 1.48
C THR A 168 19.33 6.83 2.06
N VAL A 169 19.15 6.03 3.10
CA VAL A 169 17.89 5.91 3.84
C VAL A 169 18.15 6.33 5.28
N CYS A 170 17.40 7.32 5.76
CA CYS A 170 17.45 7.78 7.14
C CYS A 170 16.15 7.42 7.86
N VAL A 171 16.27 6.99 9.11
CA VAL A 171 15.16 6.76 10.03
C VAL A 171 15.34 7.69 11.22
N ARG A 172 14.27 8.41 11.54
CA ARG A 172 14.14 9.20 12.77
C ARG A 172 13.01 8.63 13.60
N ARG A 173 13.27 8.37 14.88
CA ARG A 173 12.21 8.02 15.83
C ARG A 173 11.42 9.27 16.21
N THR A 174 10.09 9.20 16.20
CA THR A 174 9.18 10.35 16.39
C THR A 174 8.39 10.33 17.69
N ASP A 175 8.24 9.18 18.34
CA ASP A 175 7.55 9.03 19.63
C ASP A 175 8.46 9.28 20.86
N SER A 176 9.78 9.33 20.65
CA SER A 176 10.77 9.54 21.70
C SER A 176 11.97 10.32 21.18
N HIS A 177 12.72 10.94 22.10
CA HIS A 177 13.99 11.62 21.82
C HIS A 177 15.20 10.67 21.90
N GLY A 178 15.00 9.45 22.40
CA GLY A 178 16.05 8.43 22.49
C GLY A 178 16.25 7.66 21.18
N GLY A 179 17.19 6.71 21.22
CA GLY A 179 17.34 5.68 20.19
C GLY A 179 16.28 4.57 20.29
N TRP A 180 16.58 3.41 19.72
CA TRP A 180 15.74 2.22 19.75
C TRP A 180 16.58 0.95 19.88
N GLY A 181 16.09 -0.01 20.66
CA GLY A 181 16.79 -1.27 20.91
C GLY A 181 16.48 -2.36 19.88
N MET A 182 15.40 -2.23 19.10
CA MET A 182 15.01 -3.26 18.16
C MET A 182 15.90 -3.31 16.91
N HIS A 183 16.05 -4.50 16.32
CA HIS A 183 16.73 -4.68 15.04
C HIS A 183 15.79 -4.28 13.89
N LEU A 184 15.61 -2.97 13.72
CA LEU A 184 14.65 -2.41 12.77
C LEU A 184 14.98 -2.83 11.32
N SER A 185 13.96 -3.32 10.61
CA SER A 185 14.03 -3.60 9.17
C SER A 185 12.68 -3.35 8.50
N PHE A 186 12.70 -2.85 7.26
CA PHE A 186 11.50 -2.49 6.50
C PHE A 186 11.78 -2.58 4.99
N SER A 187 10.73 -2.52 4.19
CA SER A 187 10.81 -2.61 2.73
C SER A 187 10.65 -1.24 2.06
N CYS A 188 11.40 -1.06 0.98
CA CYS A 188 11.33 0.06 0.06
C CYS A 188 11.18 -0.44 -1.38
N THR A 189 10.92 0.47 -2.31
CA THR A 189 10.89 0.18 -3.75
C THR A 189 12.07 0.82 -4.47
N GLY A 190 12.63 0.13 -5.44
CA GLY A 190 13.63 0.70 -6.35
C GLY A 190 13.04 1.82 -7.21
N VAL A 191 13.88 2.79 -7.57
CA VAL A 191 13.56 3.93 -8.46
C VAL A 191 14.25 3.76 -9.80
#